data_AF-A0A962NWF2-F1
#
_entry.id   AF-A0A962NWF2-F1
#
_cell.length_a   1.000
_cell.length_b   1.000
_cell.length_c   1.000
_cell.angle_alpha   90.00
_cell.angle_beta   90.00
_cell.angle_gamma   90.00
#
_symmetry.space_group_name_H-M   'P 1'
#
loop_
_entity.id
_entity.type
_entity.pdbx_description
1 polymer ?
#
loop_
_entity_poly.entity_id
_entity_poly.type
_entity_poly.pdbx_seq_one_letter_code
_entity_poly.pdbx_strand_id
1 'polypeptide(L)' 'DLSTITTGNLHGLPEEGEDIRVNVLAAEQAIALLKQDILFNAPLLIALQWLALNKKDLQTRWQN' A
#
# COMPACT_ATOMS: atom_id res chain seq x y z
N ASP A 1 11.76 -6.74 5.46
CA ASP A 1 12.50 -5.55 4.99
C ASP A 1 11.96 -5.19 3.61
N LEU A 2 11.54 -3.95 3.38
CA LEU A 2 11.07 -3.51 2.06
C LEU A 2 12.24 -3.24 1.10
N SER A 3 13.49 -3.19 1.60
CA SER A 3 14.69 -2.98 0.78
C SER A 3 14.92 -4.07 -0.27
N THR A 4 14.31 -5.24 -0.09
CA THR A 4 14.40 -6.38 -1.00
C THR A 4 13.28 -6.42 -2.05
N ILE A 5 12.31 -5.50 -1.98
CA ILE A 5 11.18 -5.45 -2.91
C ILE A 5 11.45 -4.39 -3.97
N THR A 6 11.50 -4.80 -5.23
CA THR A 6 11.58 -3.88 -6.37
C THR A 6 10.18 -3.60 -6.91
N THR A 7 9.80 -2.31 -6.95
CA THR A 7 8.57 -1.87 -7.62
C THR A 7 8.57 -2.29 -9.09
N GLY A 8 7.45 -2.83 -9.55
CA GLY A 8 7.25 -3.30 -10.91
C GLY A 8 7.54 -4.78 -11.11
N ASN A 9 8.10 -5.48 -10.11
CA ASN A 9 8.28 -6.93 -10.16
C ASN A 9 6.93 -7.65 -10.25
N LEU A 10 6.92 -8.71 -11.06
CA LEU A 10 5.79 -9.61 -11.21
C LEU A 10 5.93 -10.78 -10.23
N HIS A 11 4.83 -11.10 -9.57
CA HIS A 11 4.67 -12.15 -8.57
C HIS A 11 3.38 -12.92 -8.85
N GLY A 12 3.18 -14.02 -8.15
CA GLY A 12 2.04 -14.93 -8.33
C GLY A 12 2.53 -16.36 -8.55
N LEU A 13 1.73 -17.32 -8.12
CA LEU A 13 1.98 -18.74 -8.39
C LEU A 13 1.18 -19.16 -9.63
N PRO A 14 1.76 -19.95 -10.56
CA PRO A 14 1.05 -20.39 -11.75
C PRO A 14 -0.30 -21.08 -11.45
N GLU A 15 -0.38 -21.82 -10.34
CA GLU A 15 -1.58 -22.52 -9.90
C GLU A 15 -2.70 -21.63 -9.36
N GLU A 16 -2.40 -20.39 -8.95
CA GLU A 16 -3.39 -19.42 -8.47
C GLU A 16 -3.99 -18.59 -9.61
N GLY A 17 -3.34 -18.57 -10.78
CA GLY A 17 -3.83 -17.87 -11.97
C GLY A 17 -3.80 -16.34 -11.85
N GLU A 18 -2.98 -15.79 -10.96
CA GLU A 18 -2.84 -14.35 -10.75
C GLU A 18 -1.48 -13.82 -11.23
N ASP A 19 -1.52 -12.69 -11.91
CA ASP A 19 -0.34 -11.90 -12.29
C ASP A 19 -0.28 -10.64 -11.41
N ILE A 20 0.51 -10.68 -10.34
CA ILE A 20 0.57 -9.63 -9.31
C ILE A 20 1.76 -8.71 -9.54
N ARG A 21 1.52 -7.42 -9.77
CA ARG A 21 2.58 -6.40 -9.84
C ARG A 21 2.66 -5.58 -8.56
N VAL A 22 3.80 -5.64 -7.87
CA VAL A 22 4.01 -4.91 -6.61
C VAL A 22 4.48 -3.47 -6.87
N ASN A 23 3.92 -2.52 -6.13
CA ASN A 23 4.37 -1.12 -6.13
C ASN A 23 4.61 -0.64 -4.71
N VAL A 24 5.84 -0.18 -4.44
CA VAL A 24 6.21 0.48 -3.19
C VAL A 24 6.07 1.99 -3.39
N LEU A 25 5.18 2.62 -2.62
CA LEU A 25 4.89 4.05 -2.68
C LEU A 25 5.11 4.69 -1.31
N ALA A 26 5.42 5.99 -1.30
CA ALA A 26 5.29 6.78 -0.08
C ALA A 26 3.83 6.79 0.38
N ALA A 27 3.58 6.74 1.68
CA ALA A 27 2.23 6.74 2.24
C ALA A 27 1.44 7.98 1.79
N GLU A 28 2.09 9.15 1.76
CA GLU A 28 1.53 10.42 1.31
C GLU A 28 1.08 10.35 -0.16
N GLN A 29 1.86 9.67 -1.01
CA GLN A 29 1.52 9.48 -2.41
C GLN A 29 0.29 8.58 -2.56
N ALA A 30 0.24 7.45 -1.85
CA ALA A 30 -0.92 6.55 -1.88
C ALA A 30 -2.20 7.26 -1.41
N ILE A 31 -2.11 8.08 -0.35
CA ILE A 31 -3.24 8.89 0.15
C ILE A 31 -3.65 9.96 -0.87
N ALA A 32 -2.71 10.56 -1.60
CA ALA A 32 -3.04 11.51 -2.66
C ALA A 32 -3.77 10.85 -3.84
N LEU A 33 -3.34 9.65 -4.26
CA LEU A 33 -3.98 8.87 -5.32
C LEU A 33 -5.40 8.43 -4.92
N LEU A 34 -5.62 8.11 -3.64
CA LEU A 34 -6.95 7.83 -3.10
C LEU A 34 -7.90 9.03 -3.28
N LYS A 35 -7.43 10.26 -3.00
CA LYS A 35 -8.23 11.49 -3.17
C LYS A 35 -8.54 11.84 -4.63
N GLN A 36 -7.81 11.25 -5.56
CA GLN A 36 -7.99 11.42 -7.01
C GLN A 36 -8.85 10.30 -7.62
N ASP A 37 -9.43 9.43 -6.79
CA ASP A 37 -10.19 8.25 -7.22
C ASP A 37 -9.40 7.27 -8.11
N ILE A 38 -8.06 7.31 -8.05
CA ILE A 38 -7.19 6.37 -8.79
C ILE A 38 -7.13 5.00 -8.11
N LEU A 39 -7.17 4.99 -6.77
CA LEU A 39 -7.18 3.76 -5.96
C LEU A 39 -8.57 3.61 -5.31
N PHE A 40 -9.41 2.74 -5.85
CA PHE A 40 -10.85 2.73 -5.52
C PHE A 40 -11.42 1.37 -5.10
N ASN A 41 -10.60 0.34 -4.92
CA ASN A 41 -11.11 -0.93 -4.35
C ASN A 41 -11.46 -0.74 -2.87
N ALA A 42 -12.60 -1.31 -2.44
CA ALA A 42 -13.10 -1.07 -1.09
C ALA A 42 -12.10 -1.42 0.03
N PRO A 43 -11.38 -2.57 -0.01
CA PRO A 43 -10.44 -2.90 1.06
C PRO A 43 -9.27 -1.92 1.19
N LEU A 44 -8.67 -1.50 0.06
CA LEU A 44 -7.53 -0.58 0.11
C LEU A 44 -7.98 0.86 0.37
N LEU A 45 -9.19 1.26 -0.04
CA LEU A 45 -9.78 2.53 0.38
C LEU A 45 -9.92 2.60 1.90
N ILE A 46 -10.51 1.58 2.54
CA ILE A 46 -10.68 1.53 4.00
C ILE A 46 -9.30 1.54 4.69
N ALA A 47 -8.35 0.73 4.21
CA ALA A 47 -7.02 0.66 4.81
C ALA A 47 -6.25 1.99 4.70
N LEU A 48 -6.29 2.65 3.54
CA LEU A 48 -5.61 3.94 3.35
C LEU A 48 -6.28 5.08 4.11
N GLN A 49 -7.60 5.09 4.24
CA GLN A 49 -8.31 6.05 5.09
C GLN A 49 -7.93 5.88 6.55
N TRP A 50 -7.94 4.64 7.06
CA TRP A 50 -7.49 4.37 8.43
C TRP A 50 -6.04 4.78 8.64
N LEU A 51 -5.14 4.44 7.70
CA LEU A 51 -3.74 4.84 7.79
C LEU A 51 -3.60 6.36 7.81
N ALA A 52 -4.32 7.09 6.95
CA ALA A 52 -4.30 8.55 6.92
C ALA A 52 -4.70 9.18 8.26
N LEU A 53 -5.69 8.59 8.96
CA LEU A 53 -6.13 9.05 10.28
C LEU A 53 -5.13 8.72 11.41
N ASN A 54 -4.43 7.59 11.31
CA ASN A 54 -3.67 7.03 12.44
C ASN A 54 -2.13 7.09 12.26
N LYS A 55 -1.62 7.51 11.10
CA LYS A 55 -0.20 7.42 10.74
C LYS A 55 0.73 8.02 11.79
N LYS A 56 0.41 9.23 12.30
CA LYS A 56 1.25 9.92 13.28
C LYS A 56 1.35 9.13 14.58
N ASP A 57 0.22 8.68 15.10
CA ASP A 57 0.17 7.93 16.35
C ASP A 57 0.85 6.57 16.23
N LEU A 58 0.69 5.89 15.08
CA LEU A 58 1.41 4.65 14.78
C LEU A 58 2.92 4.85 14.76
N GLN A 59 3.40 5.91 14.10
CA GLN A 59 4.82 6.22 14.06
C GLN A 59 5.39 6.45 15.46
N THR A 60 4.68 7.17 16.33
CA THR A 60 5.10 7.34 17.73
C THR A 60 5.10 6.01 18.49
N ARG A 61 4.09 5.16 18.29
CA ARG A 61 3.97 3.87 18.98
C ARG A 61 5.03 2.83 18.56
N TRP A 62 5.48 2.86 17.30
CA TRP A 62 6.42 1.89 16.73
C TRP A 62 7.88 2.36 16.72
N GLN A 63 8.17 3.54 17.26
CA GLN A 63 9.54 4.03 17.47
C GLN A 63 10.21 3.42 18.72
N ASN A 64 9.45 2.65 19.52
CA ASN A 64 9.93 1.83 20.64
C ASN A 64 10.05 0.36 20.23
#